data_AF-A0A0Q8J8B7-F1
#
_entry.id   AF-A0A0Q8J8B7-F1
#
_cell.length_a   1.000
_cell.length_b   1.000
_cell.length_c   1.000
_cell.angle_alpha   90.00
_cell.angle_beta   90.00
_cell.angle_gamma   90.00
#
_symmetry.space_group_name_H-M   'P 1'
#
loop_
_entity.id
_entity.type
_entity.pdbx_description
1 polymer ?
#
loop_
_entity_poly.entity_id
_entity_poly.type
_entity_poly.pdbx_seq_one_letter_code
_entity_poly.pdbx_strand_id
1 'polypeptide(L)'
;MRGTFCDLAIKIDNQLQTLIEVKAIGLELKDQHVKQAIDYAANQGVDWVLLTNGITWRVYHLVFAKPIDQELVLEIDFCGLSPRLESDIELLYLWCKEGWQRSMLGEYHIQKQALSRFFVGAMLQTDAVIDVVRRELRRVSPDVRIDSDQIRDVLIKEVIKREVMEGEKADEARKKIMKAANKALRATPAKPAKGKSAAEDQPTSD
;
A
#
# COMPACT_ATOMS: atom_id res chain seq x y z
N MET A 1 -13.84 -20.84 -26.56
CA MET A 1 -12.69 -20.57 -25.67
C MET A 1 -12.00 -21.90 -25.39
N ARG A 2 -10.76 -22.10 -25.85
CA ARG A 2 -9.97 -23.28 -25.46
C ARG A 2 -9.64 -23.14 -23.97
N GLY A 3 -10.03 -24.12 -23.16
CA GLY A 3 -9.79 -24.13 -21.72
C GLY A 3 -8.29 -23.98 -21.45
N THR A 4 -7.89 -22.82 -20.97
CA THR A 4 -6.55 -22.56 -20.47
C THR A 4 -6.59 -22.95 -19.00
N PHE A 5 -5.89 -24.03 -18.65
CA PHE A 5 -5.81 -24.53 -17.28
C PHE A 5 -4.52 -24.00 -16.65
N CYS A 6 -4.57 -23.52 -15.41
CA CYS A 6 -3.34 -23.35 -14.61
C CYS A 6 -2.82 -24.72 -14.20
N ASP A 7 -1.51 -24.83 -13.99
CA ASP A 7 -0.88 -26.10 -13.65
C ASP A 7 -1.35 -26.62 -12.29
N LEU A 8 -1.36 -25.75 -11.26
CA LEU A 8 -1.76 -26.12 -9.91
C LEU A 8 -2.64 -25.04 -9.27
N ALA A 9 -3.36 -25.44 -8.23
CA ALA A 9 -4.20 -24.58 -7.42
C ALA A 9 -4.10 -24.97 -5.94
N ILE A 10 -4.00 -23.98 -5.06
CA ILE A 10 -4.07 -24.18 -3.61
C ILE A 10 -5.50 -23.93 -3.16
N LYS A 11 -6.07 -24.91 -2.46
CA LYS A 11 -7.35 -24.79 -1.77
C LYS A 11 -7.15 -24.91 -0.26
N ILE A 12 -7.72 -23.99 0.49
CA ILE A 12 -7.78 -24.04 1.96
C ILE A 12 -9.25 -23.97 2.32
N ASP A 13 -9.71 -24.90 3.17
CA ASP A 13 -11.11 -25.04 3.57
C ASP A 13 -12.07 -25.08 2.37
N ASN A 14 -11.65 -25.80 1.32
CA ASN A 14 -12.34 -25.96 0.04
C ASN A 14 -12.54 -24.66 -0.78
N GLN A 15 -11.97 -23.54 -0.35
CA GLN A 15 -11.94 -22.29 -1.09
C GLN A 15 -10.65 -22.19 -1.91
N LEU A 16 -10.77 -21.74 -3.15
CA LEU A 16 -9.61 -21.50 -4.02
C LEU A 16 -8.88 -20.23 -3.56
N GLN A 17 -7.62 -20.38 -3.19
CA GLN A 17 -6.82 -19.30 -2.59
C GLN A 17 -5.75 -18.77 -3.54
N THR A 18 -5.16 -19.64 -4.35
CA THR A 18 -4.02 -19.29 -5.21
C THR A 18 -4.00 -20.18 -6.44
N LEU A 19 -3.57 -19.61 -7.56
CA LEU A 19 -3.19 -20.37 -8.75
C LEU A 19 -1.69 -20.34 -8.92
N ILE A 20 -1.14 -21.46 -9.39
CA ILE A 20 0.29 -21.61 -9.62
C ILE A 20 0.52 -21.98 -11.07
N GLU A 21 1.34 -21.17 -11.73
CA GLU A 21 1.91 -21.45 -13.04
C GLU A 21 3.34 -21.95 -12.86
N VAL A 22 3.64 -23.10 -13.45
CA VAL A 22 4.93 -23.77 -13.34
C VAL A 22 5.65 -23.76 -14.68
N LYS A 23 6.94 -23.43 -14.66
CA LYS A 23 7.84 -23.49 -15.81
C LYS A 23 8.94 -24.51 -15.56
N ALA A 24 9.59 -24.92 -16.65
CA ALA A 24 10.73 -25.83 -16.57
C ALA A 24 11.87 -25.22 -15.75
N ILE A 25 12.52 -26.06 -14.93
CA ILE A 25 13.71 -25.67 -14.17
C ILE A 25 14.81 -25.20 -15.13
N GLY A 26 15.45 -24.07 -14.81
CA GLY A 26 16.44 -23.42 -15.67
C GLY A 26 15.87 -22.44 -16.71
N LEU A 27 14.55 -22.37 -16.90
CA LEU A 27 13.94 -21.30 -17.68
C LEU A 27 13.88 -20.01 -16.85
N GLU A 28 14.42 -18.91 -17.37
CA GLU A 28 14.26 -17.60 -16.76
C GLU A 28 12.77 -17.18 -16.76
N LEU A 29 12.27 -16.76 -15.60
CA LEU A 29 10.90 -16.28 -15.46
C LEU A 29 10.76 -14.87 -16.07
N LYS A 30 9.73 -14.69 -16.91
CA LYS A 30 9.37 -13.43 -17.55
C LYS A 30 7.91 -13.11 -17.26
N ASP A 31 7.55 -11.83 -17.22
CA ASP A 31 6.19 -11.41 -16.86
C ASP A 31 5.11 -12.00 -17.79
N GLN A 32 5.43 -12.22 -19.06
CA GLN A 32 4.51 -12.88 -20.00
C GLN A 32 4.12 -14.30 -19.57
N HIS A 33 4.95 -14.99 -18.77
CA HIS A 33 4.70 -16.36 -18.35
C HIS A 33 3.54 -16.46 -17.35
N VAL A 34 3.24 -15.42 -16.58
CA VAL A 34 2.17 -15.44 -15.58
C VAL A 34 0.80 -15.07 -16.16
N LYS A 35 0.75 -14.58 -17.41
CA LYS A 35 -0.47 -14.05 -18.03
C LYS A 35 -1.64 -15.03 -17.99
N GLN A 36 -1.41 -16.30 -18.34
CA GLN A 36 -2.44 -17.33 -18.32
C GLN A 36 -3.05 -17.52 -16.93
N ALA A 37 -2.22 -17.50 -15.88
CA ALA A 37 -2.67 -17.66 -14.52
C ALA A 37 -3.38 -16.41 -13.97
N ILE A 38 -2.97 -15.21 -14.38
CA ILE A 38 -3.70 -13.97 -14.08
C ILE A 38 -5.08 -14.00 -14.74
N ASP A 39 -5.17 -14.36 -16.02
CA ASP A 39 -6.44 -14.40 -16.74
C ASP A 39 -7.42 -15.40 -16.08
N TYR A 40 -6.92 -16.56 -15.62
CA TYR A 40 -7.75 -17.52 -14.91
C TYR A 40 -8.12 -17.05 -13.49
N ALA A 41 -7.16 -16.50 -12.74
CA ALA A 41 -7.41 -15.96 -11.40
C ALA A 41 -8.47 -14.85 -11.42
N ALA A 42 -8.38 -13.93 -12.38
CA ALA A 42 -9.34 -12.87 -12.56
C ALA A 42 -10.77 -13.40 -12.81
N ASN A 43 -10.89 -14.45 -13.63
CA ASN A 43 -12.18 -15.10 -13.90
C ASN A 43 -12.75 -15.87 -12.70
N GLN A 44 -11.90 -16.34 -11.79
CA GLN A 44 -12.30 -17.06 -10.58
C GLN A 44 -12.43 -16.15 -9.33
N GLY A 45 -12.10 -14.86 -9.45
CA GLY A 45 -12.08 -13.93 -8.31
C GLY A 45 -11.00 -14.26 -7.28
N VAL A 46 -9.85 -14.77 -7.74
CA VAL A 46 -8.70 -15.11 -6.89
C VAL A 46 -7.69 -13.98 -6.94
N ASP A 47 -7.28 -13.48 -5.77
CA ASP A 47 -6.40 -12.31 -5.68
C ASP A 47 -4.93 -12.65 -5.94
N TRP A 48 -4.51 -13.91 -5.78
CA TRP A 48 -3.10 -14.28 -5.74
C TRP A 48 -2.71 -15.31 -6.79
N VAL A 49 -1.57 -15.05 -7.43
CA VAL A 49 -0.95 -15.95 -8.41
C VAL A 49 0.52 -16.14 -8.09
N LEU A 50 0.99 -17.38 -8.18
CA LEU A 50 2.39 -17.76 -8.08
C LEU A 50 2.91 -18.22 -9.46
N LEU A 51 4.01 -17.64 -9.91
CA LEU A 51 4.79 -18.14 -11.05
C LEU A 51 6.09 -18.74 -10.52
N THR A 52 6.43 -19.96 -10.92
CA THR A 52 7.64 -20.63 -10.45
C THR A 52 8.33 -21.46 -11.53
N ASN A 53 9.65 -21.59 -11.45
CA ASN A 53 10.46 -22.59 -12.17
C ASN A 53 11.12 -23.61 -11.22
N GLY A 54 10.68 -23.65 -9.96
CA GLY A 54 11.28 -24.44 -8.88
C GLY A 54 12.37 -23.71 -8.11
N ILE A 55 13.19 -22.88 -8.75
CA ILE A 55 14.26 -22.09 -8.11
C ILE A 55 13.75 -20.73 -7.66
N THR A 56 13.03 -20.04 -8.54
CA THR A 56 12.49 -18.71 -8.28
C THR A 56 10.98 -18.78 -8.15
N TRP A 57 10.43 -18.13 -7.13
CA TRP A 57 9.01 -17.93 -6.92
C TRP A 57 8.70 -16.45 -7.09
N ARG A 58 7.79 -16.11 -8.00
CA ARG A 58 7.27 -14.76 -8.19
C ARG A 58 5.79 -14.70 -7.87
N VAL A 59 5.44 -13.76 -7.01
CA VAL A 59 4.13 -13.69 -6.39
C VAL A 59 3.44 -12.42 -6.81
N TYR A 60 2.27 -12.58 -7.41
CA TYR A 60 1.50 -11.49 -7.93
C TYR A 60 0.20 -11.34 -7.15
N HIS A 61 -0.14 -10.10 -6.81
CA HIS A 61 -1.46 -9.69 -6.37
C HIS A 61 -2.22 -9.07 -7.53
N LEU A 62 -3.43 -9.56 -7.80
CA LEU A 62 -4.29 -9.03 -8.84
C LEU A 62 -4.96 -7.73 -8.39
N VAL A 63 -5.00 -6.76 -9.29
CA VAL A 63 -5.76 -5.53 -9.13
C VAL A 63 -6.94 -5.62 -10.10
N PHE A 64 -8.14 -5.77 -9.54
CA PHE A 64 -9.39 -5.89 -10.30
C PHE A 64 -9.83 -4.52 -10.86
N ALA A 65 -9.02 -3.99 -11.77
CA ALA A 65 -9.29 -2.79 -12.56
C ALA A 65 -9.79 -3.17 -13.96
N LYS A 66 -10.00 -2.17 -14.82
CA LYS A 66 -10.34 -2.36 -16.23
C LYS A 66 -9.30 -1.61 -17.08
N PRO A 67 -8.31 -2.29 -17.67
CA PRO A 67 -8.07 -3.74 -17.66
C PRO A 67 -7.59 -4.29 -16.31
N ILE A 68 -7.61 -5.62 -16.14
CA ILE A 68 -6.98 -6.28 -14.97
C ILE A 68 -5.50 -5.90 -14.96
N ASP A 69 -5.01 -5.54 -13.78
CA ASP A 69 -3.61 -5.23 -13.53
C ASP A 69 -3.06 -6.17 -12.45
N GLN A 70 -1.74 -6.19 -12.28
CA GLN A 70 -1.05 -7.07 -11.35
C GLN A 70 0.17 -6.41 -10.74
N GLU A 71 0.45 -6.75 -9.50
CA GLU A 71 1.63 -6.27 -8.78
C GLU A 71 2.50 -7.44 -8.33
N LEU A 72 3.79 -7.43 -8.68
CA LEU A 72 4.78 -8.33 -8.09
C LEU A 72 5.02 -7.95 -6.61
N VAL A 73 4.42 -8.71 -5.70
CA VAL A 73 4.48 -8.47 -4.26
C VAL A 73 5.77 -9.03 -3.66
N LEU A 74 6.21 -10.21 -4.08
CA LEU A 74 7.50 -10.75 -3.64
C LEU A 74 8.11 -11.67 -4.67
N GLU A 75 9.43 -11.80 -4.60
CA GLU A 75 10.23 -12.72 -5.37
C GLU A 75 11.18 -13.43 -4.42
N ILE A 76 11.23 -14.75 -4.49
CA ILE A 76 12.10 -15.60 -3.67
C ILE A 76 13.00 -16.38 -4.63
N ASP A 77 14.31 -16.23 -4.49
CA ASP A 77 15.29 -17.12 -5.08
C ASP A 77 15.76 -18.11 -4.01
N PHE A 78 15.33 -19.36 -4.11
CA PHE A 78 15.67 -20.40 -3.14
C PHE A 78 17.17 -20.69 -3.06
N CYS A 79 17.93 -20.43 -4.13
CA CYS A 79 19.39 -20.58 -4.11
C CYS A 79 20.09 -19.40 -3.41
N GLY A 80 19.41 -18.26 -3.25
CA GLY A 80 19.91 -17.08 -2.56
C GLY A 80 19.54 -16.99 -1.08
N LEU A 81 18.62 -17.84 -0.59
CA LEU A 81 18.15 -17.79 0.79
C LEU A 81 19.22 -18.24 1.80
N SER A 82 19.22 -17.60 2.95
CA SER A 82 20.03 -17.95 4.10
C SER A 82 19.14 -18.26 5.31
N PRO A 83 19.24 -19.47 5.91
CA PRO A 83 18.49 -19.82 7.13
C PRO A 83 18.99 -19.06 8.38
N ARG A 84 20.01 -18.21 8.25
CA ARG A 84 20.51 -17.35 9.33
C ARG A 84 19.99 -15.92 9.23
N LEU A 85 19.34 -15.57 8.12
CA LEU A 85 18.73 -14.26 7.92
C LEU A 85 17.25 -14.37 8.27
N GLU A 86 16.85 -13.63 9.30
CA GLU A 86 15.45 -13.60 9.75
C GLU A 86 14.51 -13.13 8.64
N SER A 87 14.92 -12.13 7.86
CA SER A 87 14.17 -11.65 6.70
C SER A 87 13.85 -12.74 5.66
N ASP A 88 14.77 -13.67 5.44
CA ASP A 88 14.61 -14.75 4.47
C ASP A 88 13.61 -15.80 4.99
N ILE A 89 13.65 -16.06 6.29
CA ILE A 89 12.70 -16.94 6.98
C ILE A 89 11.30 -16.31 6.96
N GLU A 90 11.21 -15.01 7.23
CA GLU A 90 9.94 -14.26 7.18
C GLU A 90 9.32 -14.33 5.78
N LEU A 91 10.11 -14.15 4.71
CA LEU A 91 9.63 -14.26 3.34
C LEU A 91 9.01 -15.63 3.03
N LEU A 92 9.63 -16.71 3.51
CA LEU A 92 9.08 -18.06 3.38
C LEU A 92 7.80 -18.24 4.20
N TYR A 93 7.76 -17.68 5.42
CA TYR A 93 6.59 -17.77 6.30
C TYR A 93 5.33 -17.15 5.68
N LEU A 94 5.47 -16.09 4.87
CA LEU A 94 4.35 -15.49 4.13
C LEU A 94 3.62 -16.49 3.22
N TRP A 95 4.31 -17.56 2.80
CA TRP A 95 3.81 -18.60 1.89
C TRP A 95 3.49 -19.93 2.56
N CYS A 96 3.75 -20.06 3.85
CA CYS A 96 3.33 -21.23 4.61
C CYS A 96 1.81 -21.21 4.85
N LYS A 97 1.22 -22.39 5.07
CA LYS A 97 -0.22 -22.54 5.32
C LYS A 97 -0.66 -21.68 6.51
N GLU A 98 0.13 -21.66 7.58
CA GLU A 98 -0.14 -20.90 8.80
C GLU A 98 -0.11 -19.38 8.54
N GLY A 99 0.88 -18.91 7.79
CA GLY A 99 0.97 -17.52 7.36
C GLY A 99 -0.20 -17.12 6.47
N TRP A 100 -0.59 -17.99 5.55
CA TRP A 100 -1.76 -17.79 4.67
C TRP A 100 -3.07 -17.68 5.45
N GLN A 101 -3.32 -18.61 6.38
CA GLN A 101 -4.53 -18.62 7.21
C GLN A 101 -4.66 -17.39 8.11
N ARG A 102 -3.54 -16.75 8.46
CA ARG A 102 -3.50 -15.48 9.21
C ARG A 102 -3.47 -14.25 8.31
N SER A 103 -3.58 -14.42 6.99
CA SER A 103 -3.53 -13.34 6.00
C SER A 103 -2.21 -12.55 6.00
N MET A 104 -1.10 -13.16 6.43
CA MET A 104 0.21 -12.49 6.54
C MET A 104 0.70 -11.93 5.20
N LEU A 105 0.47 -12.63 4.09
CA LEU A 105 0.85 -12.15 2.76
C LEU A 105 0.09 -10.87 2.37
N GLY A 106 -1.19 -10.76 2.74
CA GLY A 106 -1.98 -9.56 2.53
C GLY A 106 -1.51 -8.39 3.40
N GLU A 107 -1.21 -8.64 4.67
CA GLU A 107 -0.63 -7.61 5.56
C GLU A 107 0.73 -7.11 5.03
N TYR A 108 1.59 -8.03 4.60
CA TYR A 108 2.86 -7.71 3.98
C TYR A 108 2.68 -6.87 2.71
N HIS A 109 1.71 -7.19 1.86
CA HIS A 109 1.39 -6.39 0.68
C HIS A 109 0.93 -4.98 1.03
N ILE A 110 0.04 -4.84 2.02
CA ILE A 110 -0.41 -3.53 2.52
C ILE A 110 0.79 -2.73 3.05
N GLN A 111 1.65 -3.35 3.84
CA GLN A 111 2.86 -2.72 4.36
C GLN A 111 3.78 -2.27 3.24
N LYS A 112 4.05 -3.14 2.25
CA LYS A 112 4.87 -2.83 1.07
C LYS A 112 4.29 -1.66 0.28
N GLN A 113 2.98 -1.62 0.09
CA GLN A 113 2.30 -0.53 -0.60
C GLN A 113 2.39 0.79 0.19
N ALA A 114 2.20 0.74 1.51
CA ALA A 114 2.29 1.91 2.39
C ALA A 114 3.71 2.50 2.44
N LEU A 115 4.73 1.64 2.36
CA LEU A 115 6.13 2.03 2.30
C LEU A 115 6.62 2.34 0.88
N SER A 116 5.75 2.26 -0.13
CA SER A 116 6.14 2.60 -1.50
C SER A 116 6.57 4.06 -1.59
N ARG A 117 7.56 4.33 -2.45
CA ARG A 117 8.06 5.69 -2.68
C ARG A 117 6.94 6.67 -3.00
N PHE A 118 5.93 6.23 -3.75
CA PHE A 118 4.76 7.03 -4.14
C PHE A 118 3.88 7.39 -2.94
N PHE A 119 3.62 6.44 -2.04
CA PHE A 119 2.87 6.69 -0.80
C PHE A 119 3.62 7.62 0.13
N VAL A 120 4.90 7.35 0.40
CA VAL A 120 5.72 8.20 1.27
C VAL A 120 5.83 9.61 0.66
N GLY A 121 6.12 9.71 -0.63
CA GLY A 121 6.21 10.99 -1.33
C GLY A 121 4.91 11.80 -1.27
N ALA A 122 3.76 11.16 -1.50
CA ALA A 122 2.46 11.81 -1.38
C ALA A 122 2.12 12.20 0.07
N MET A 123 2.53 11.40 1.07
CA MET A 123 2.34 11.70 2.49
C MET A 123 3.12 12.94 2.93
N LEU A 124 4.38 13.07 2.48
CA LEU A 124 5.24 14.20 2.81
C LEU A 124 4.68 15.55 2.36
N GLN A 125 3.81 15.55 1.34
CA GLN A 125 3.18 16.76 0.79
C GLN A 125 1.86 17.13 1.45
N THR A 126 1.40 16.38 2.45
CA THR A 126 0.17 16.71 3.18
C THR A 126 0.38 17.92 4.08
N ASP A 127 -0.65 18.75 4.26
CA ASP A 127 -0.56 19.94 5.12
C ASP A 127 -0.13 19.57 6.55
N ALA A 128 -0.60 18.44 7.07
CA ALA A 128 -0.20 17.93 8.39
C ALA A 128 1.32 17.73 8.51
N VAL A 129 1.96 17.14 7.51
CA VAL A 129 3.43 16.94 7.51
C VAL A 129 4.15 18.26 7.28
N ILE A 130 3.69 19.08 6.32
CA ILE A 130 4.28 20.40 6.05
C ILE A 130 4.25 21.29 7.29
N ASP A 131 3.17 21.27 8.07
CA ASP A 131 3.05 22.04 9.31
C ASP A 131 3.99 21.53 10.41
N VAL A 132 4.23 20.22 10.49
CA VAL A 132 5.24 19.65 11.39
C VAL A 132 6.63 20.13 10.96
N VAL A 133 6.98 20.01 9.68
CA VAL A 133 8.27 20.49 9.16
C VAL A 133 8.45 21.99 9.44
N ARG A 134 7.42 22.80 9.19
CA ARG A 134 7.43 24.24 9.48
C ARG A 134 7.74 24.53 10.95
N ARG A 135 7.10 23.79 11.87
CA ARG A 135 7.29 23.96 13.30
C ARG A 135 8.70 23.61 13.74
N GLU A 136 9.23 22.50 13.25
CA GLU A 136 10.61 22.08 13.58
C GLU A 136 11.64 23.05 12.99
N LEU A 137 11.45 23.54 11.76
CA LEU A 137 12.34 24.55 11.17
C LEU A 137 12.31 25.88 11.96
N ARG A 138 11.15 26.31 12.46
CA ARG A 138 11.06 27.49 13.33
C ARG A 138 11.75 27.32 14.68
N ARG A 139 11.84 26.09 15.21
CA ARG A 139 12.61 25.82 16.43
C ARG A 139 14.11 25.96 16.20
N VAL A 140 14.58 25.51 15.04
CA VAL A 140 15.99 25.63 14.65
C VAL A 140 16.34 27.09 14.30
N SER A 141 15.42 27.82 13.67
CA SER A 141 15.61 29.19 13.21
C SER A 141 14.45 30.11 13.66
N PRO A 142 14.42 30.55 14.93
CA PRO A 142 13.29 31.30 15.50
C PRO A 142 12.99 32.64 14.84
N ASP A 143 14.03 33.32 14.35
CA ASP A 143 13.92 34.66 13.78
C ASP A 143 13.57 34.66 12.28
N VAL A 144 13.43 33.46 11.68
CA VAL A 144 13.14 33.31 10.26
C VAL A 144 11.66 33.04 10.05
N ARG A 145 11.01 33.90 9.24
CA ARG A 145 9.65 33.64 8.77
C ARG A 145 9.68 32.52 7.72
N ILE A 146 9.12 31.38 8.08
CA ILE A 146 8.99 30.21 7.20
C ILE A 146 7.53 29.97 6.85
N ASP A 147 7.25 29.90 5.55
CA ASP A 147 5.92 29.61 4.99
C ASP A 147 5.78 28.17 4.49
N SER A 148 4.56 27.62 4.52
CA SER A 148 4.26 26.25 4.07
C SER A 148 4.48 26.11 2.58
N ASP A 149 4.12 27.13 1.79
CA ASP A 149 4.27 27.09 0.35
C ASP A 149 5.75 27.01 -0.05
N GLN A 150 6.63 27.71 0.68
CA GLN A 150 8.08 27.61 0.48
C GLN A 150 8.60 26.21 0.80
N ILE A 151 8.16 25.62 1.92
CA ILE A 151 8.55 24.25 2.29
C ILE A 151 8.07 23.26 1.23
N ARG A 152 6.83 23.41 0.77
CA ARG A 152 6.23 22.56 -0.27
C ARG A 152 7.01 22.66 -1.57
N ASP A 153 7.40 23.86 -1.98
CA ASP A 153 8.18 24.10 -3.18
C ASP A 153 9.56 23.43 -3.11
N VAL A 154 10.30 23.62 -2.02
CA VAL A 154 11.60 22.96 -1.80
C VAL A 154 11.43 21.44 -1.83
N LEU A 155 10.41 20.93 -1.14
CA LEU A 155 10.14 19.49 -1.07
C LEU A 155 9.87 18.90 -2.47
N ILE A 156 9.04 19.56 -3.30
CA ILE A 156 8.64 19.05 -4.61
C ILE A 156 9.74 19.24 -5.66
N LYS A 157 10.46 20.36 -5.62
CA LYS A 157 11.42 20.74 -6.68
C LYS A 157 12.82 20.21 -6.42
N GLU A 158 13.21 20.05 -5.15
CA GLU A 158 14.61 19.80 -4.77
C GLU A 158 14.81 18.48 -4.02
N VAL A 159 13.82 18.00 -3.27
CA VAL A 159 13.97 16.82 -2.40
C VAL A 159 13.33 15.56 -3.01
N ILE A 160 12.08 15.65 -3.45
CA ILE A 160 11.34 14.51 -3.99
C ILE A 160 11.68 14.36 -5.48
N LYS A 161 12.23 13.20 -5.85
CA LYS A 161 12.49 12.86 -7.24
C LYS A 161 11.22 12.92 -8.08
N ARG A 162 11.32 13.47 -9.29
CA ARG A 162 10.19 13.60 -10.25
C ARG A 162 9.44 12.28 -10.50
N GLU A 163 10.16 11.16 -10.60
CA GLU A 163 9.60 9.82 -10.79
C GLU A 163 8.71 9.32 -9.63
N VAL A 164 8.78 9.96 -8.46
CA VAL A 164 7.92 9.66 -7.30
C VAL A 164 6.59 10.43 -7.40
N MET A 165 6.58 11.50 -8.18
CA MET A 165 5.49 12.46 -8.28
C MET A 165 4.60 12.23 -9.49
N GLU A 166 5.12 11.61 -10.53
CA GLU A 166 4.44 11.44 -11.81
C GLU A 166 4.06 9.98 -12.04
N GLY A 167 3.04 9.78 -12.88
CA GLY A 167 2.55 8.46 -13.29
C GLY A 167 1.40 7.93 -12.43
N GLU A 168 0.83 6.83 -12.91
CA GLU A 168 -0.40 6.24 -12.37
C GLU A 168 -0.29 5.88 -10.88
N LYS A 169 0.83 5.26 -10.48
CA LYS A 169 1.08 4.90 -9.07
C LYS A 169 1.16 6.12 -8.14
N ALA A 170 1.70 7.24 -8.62
CA ALA A 170 1.73 8.49 -7.86
C ALA A 170 0.31 9.09 -7.70
N ASP A 171 -0.49 9.05 -8.77
CA ASP A 171 -1.88 9.49 -8.74
C ASP A 171 -2.74 8.65 -7.80
N GLU A 172 -2.56 7.33 -7.82
CA GLU A 172 -3.26 6.41 -6.91
C GLU A 172 -2.90 6.65 -5.45
N ALA A 173 -1.60 6.82 -5.14
CA ALA A 173 -1.13 7.14 -3.80
C ALA A 173 -1.75 8.45 -3.29
N ARG A 174 -1.74 9.51 -4.10
CA ARG A 174 -2.40 10.80 -3.77
C ARG A 174 -3.88 10.61 -3.48
N LYS A 175 -4.61 9.90 -4.34
CA LYS A 175 -6.04 9.62 -4.16
C LYS A 175 -6.31 8.86 -2.86
N LYS A 176 -5.50 7.84 -2.54
CA LYS A 176 -5.65 7.05 -1.30
C LYS A 176 -5.39 7.90 -0.05
N ILE A 177 -4.33 8.71 -0.04
CA ILE A 177 -4.03 9.61 1.08
C ILE A 177 -5.11 10.66 1.27
N MET A 178 -5.60 11.28 0.19
CA MET A 178 -6.68 12.27 0.27
C MET A 178 -7.98 11.66 0.82
N LYS A 179 -8.33 10.43 0.39
CA LYS A 179 -9.48 9.69 0.95
C LYS A 179 -9.31 9.41 2.45
N ALA A 180 -8.12 9.00 2.89
CA ALA A 180 -7.84 8.73 4.30
C ALA A 180 -7.95 10.00 5.16
N ALA A 181 -7.39 11.12 4.69
CA ALA A 181 -7.50 12.42 5.36
C ALA A 181 -8.97 12.86 5.51
N ASN A 182 -9.76 12.75 4.43
CA ASN A 182 -11.18 13.09 4.46
C ASN A 182 -12.01 12.20 5.40
N LYS A 183 -11.65 10.91 5.53
CA LYS A 183 -12.30 9.99 6.48
C LYS A 183 -11.97 10.37 7.92
N ALA A 184 -10.72 10.72 8.22
CA ALA A 184 -10.30 11.16 9.55
C ALA A 184 -11.00 12.47 9.98
N LEU A 185 -11.14 13.43 9.05
CA LEU A 185 -11.88 14.67 9.30
C LEU A 185 -13.36 14.43 9.65
N ARG A 186 -14.01 13.45 8.99
CA ARG A 186 -15.41 13.09 9.28
C ARG A 186 -15.62 12.33 10.59
N ALA A 187 -14.59 11.65 11.08
CA ALA A 187 -14.65 10.86 12.32
C ALA A 187 -14.47 11.71 13.59
N THR A 188 -14.11 12.99 13.46
CA THR A 188 -13.94 13.88 14.61
C THR A 188 -15.31 14.50 14.97
N PRO A 189 -15.91 14.20 16.14
CA PRO A 189 -17.19 14.80 16.53
C PRO A 189 -17.03 16.32 16.69
N ALA A 190 -17.91 17.08 16.04
CA ALA A 190 -17.95 18.53 16.14
C ALA A 190 -18.20 18.94 17.61
N LYS A 191 -17.26 19.70 18.19
CA LYS A 191 -17.38 20.25 19.54
C LYS A 191 -18.60 21.20 19.57
N PRO A 192 -19.60 21.02 20.46
CA PRO A 192 -20.75 21.91 20.48
C PRO A 192 -20.30 23.33 20.86
N ALA A 193 -20.71 24.30 20.04
CA ALA A 193 -20.46 25.71 20.30
C ALA A 193 -21.12 26.09 21.64
N LYS A 194 -20.32 26.62 22.58
CA LYS A 194 -20.83 27.17 23.84
C LYS A 194 -21.78 28.33 23.52
N GLY A 195 -23.07 28.11 23.74
CA GLY A 195 -24.09 29.14 23.73
C GLY A 195 -23.78 30.22 24.77
N LYS A 196 -23.96 31.48 24.34
CA LYS A 196 -23.84 32.68 25.17
C LYS A 196 -24.72 32.57 26.42
N SER A 197 -24.15 32.89 27.58
CA SER A 197 -24.85 33.08 28.84
C SER A 197 -25.91 34.19 28.70
N ALA A 198 -27.16 33.87 29.01
CA ALA A 198 -28.19 34.87 29.25
C ALA A 198 -27.86 35.61 30.55
N ALA A 199 -27.88 36.94 30.49
CA ALA A 199 -27.73 37.81 31.65
C ALA A 199 -28.99 37.71 32.55
N GLU A 200 -28.74 37.70 33.85
CA GLU A 200 -29.70 37.73 34.94
C GLU A 200 -30.58 39.00 34.86
N ASP A 201 -31.90 38.82 34.97
CA ASP A 201 -32.83 39.90 35.31
C ASP A 201 -33.32 39.62 36.74
N GLN A 202 -32.95 40.49 37.67
CA GLN A 202 -33.38 40.46 39.06
C GLN A 202 -34.80 41.00 39.18
N PRO A 203 -35.71 40.40 39.98
CA PRO A 203 -36.94 41.07 40.34
C PRO A 203 -36.69 41.99 41.54
N THR A 204 -36.93 43.29 41.36
CA THR A 204 -37.14 44.25 42.44
C THR A 204 -38.51 44.04 43.08
N SER A 205 -38.52 44.01 44.40
CA SER A 205 -39.67 44.06 45.29
C SER A 205 -40.44 45.39 45.18
N ASP A 206 -41.77 45.31 45.15
CA ASP A 206 -42.71 46.04 46.03
C ASP A 206 -44.08 45.36 46.00
#